data_AF-A0A383DIL1-F1
#
_entry.id   AF-A0A383DIL1-F1
#
_cell.length_a   1.000
_cell.length_b   1.000
_cell.length_c   1.000
_cell.angle_alpha   90.00
_cell.angle_beta   90.00
_cell.angle_gamma   90.00
#
_symmetry.space_group_name_H-M   'P 1'
#
loop_
_entity.id
_entity.type
_entity.pdbx_description
1 polymer ?
#
loop_
_entity_poly.entity_id
_entity_poly.type
_entity_poly.pdbx_seq_one_letter_code
_entity_poly.pdbx_strand_id
1 'polypeptide(L)' 'DNLSVIASKYNVKVIDIRSWNNLDEDHVLQPGEKLSIIINVVNSNLS' A
#
# COMPACT_ATOMS: atom_id res chain seq x y z
N ASP A 1 -8.27 8.41 4.20
CA ASP A 1 -7.72 8.27 5.57
C ASP A 1 -7.09 6.92 5.85
N ASN A 2 -7.81 5.79 5.77
CA ASN A 2 -7.25 4.48 6.14
C ASN A 2 -6.09 4.03 5.24
N LEU A 3 -6.26 4.09 3.91
CA LEU A 3 -5.18 3.77 2.97
C LEU A 3 -3.99 4.72 3.11
N SER A 4 -4.24 6.00 3.42
CA SER A 4 -3.19 7.01 3.61
C SER A 4 -2.29 6.68 4.80
N VAL A 5 -2.86 6.17 5.89
CA VAL A 5 -2.09 5.72 7.07
C VAL A 5 -1.22 4.51 6.74
N ILE A 6 -1.78 3.52 6.01
CA ILE A 6 -1.05 2.32 5.57
C ILE A 6 0.09 2.73 4.61
N ALA A 7 -0.21 3.58 3.63
CA ALA A 7 0.75 4.11 2.67
C ALA A 7 1.95 4.77 3.37
N SER A 8 1.70 5.67 4.32
CA SER A 8 2.74 6.31 5.12
C SER A 8 3.56 5.32 5.93
N LYS A 9 2.92 4.31 6.56
CA LYS A 9 3.60 3.30 7.38
C LYS A 9 4.61 2.48 6.58
N TYR A 10 4.31 2.17 5.33
CA TYR A 10 5.16 1.35 4.46
C TYR A 10 5.95 2.17 3.44
N ASN A 11 5.86 3.50 3.49
CA ASN A 11 6.49 4.42 2.56
C ASN A 11 6.16 4.12 1.08
N VAL A 12 4.88 3.85 0.80
CA VAL A 12 4.33 3.61 -0.54
C VAL A 12 3.24 4.64 -0.86
N LYS A 13 2.80 4.75 -2.11
CA LYS A 13 1.69 5.66 -2.46
C LYS A 13 0.35 4.94 -2.34
N VAL A 14 -0.70 5.70 -1.98
CA VAL A 14 -2.08 5.18 -1.92
C VAL A 14 -2.52 4.59 -3.26
N ILE A 15 -2.15 5.24 -4.37
CA ILE A 15 -2.49 4.76 -5.71
C ILE A 15 -1.83 3.42 -6.04
N ASP A 16 -0.63 3.17 -5.53
CA ASP A 16 0.06 1.89 -5.72
C ASP A 16 -0.68 0.79 -4.95
N ILE A 17 -1.08 1.05 -3.70
CA ILE A 17 -1.88 0.11 -2.91
C ILE A 17 -3.20 -0.21 -3.63
N ARG A 18 -3.90 0.79 -4.16
CA ARG A 18 -5.13 0.58 -4.93
C ARG A 18 -4.88 -0.31 -6.14
N SER A 19 -3.83 -0.02 -6.91
CA SER A 19 -3.49 -0.80 -8.10
C SER A 19 -3.15 -2.25 -7.76
N TRP A 20 -2.38 -2.53 -6.70
CA TRP A 20 -2.02 -3.89 -6.33
C TRP A 20 -3.20 -4.73 -5.84
N ASN A 21 -4.24 -4.08 -5.31
CA ASN A 21 -5.40 -4.72 -4.74
C ASN A 21 -6.65 -4.61 -5.64
N ASN A 22 -6.50 -4.07 -6.86
CA ASN A 22 -7.60 -3.79 -7.80
C ASN A 22 -8.76 -3.00 -7.14
N LEU A 23 -8.42 -1.97 -6.37
CA LEU A 23 -9.40 -1.13 -5.68
C LEU A 23 -9.69 0.13 -6.50
N ASP A 24 -10.98 0.45 -6.64
CA ASP A 24 -11.44 1.70 -7.23
C ASP A 24 -11.16 2.89 -6.29
N GLU A 25 -11.26 4.11 -6.84
CA GLU A 25 -10.96 5.33 -6.10
C GLU A 25 -11.96 5.62 -4.97
N ASP A 26 -13.21 5.25 -5.16
CA ASP A 26 -14.31 5.35 -4.20
C ASP A 26 -14.44 4.13 -3.28
N HIS A 27 -13.55 3.13 -3.43
CA HIS A 27 -13.60 1.92 -2.60
C HIS A 27 -13.42 2.25 -1.12
N VAL A 28 -14.37 1.79 -0.31
CA VAL A 28 -14.37 1.95 1.15
C VAL A 28 -13.92 0.65 1.80
N LEU A 29 -12.75 0.71 2.44
CA LEU A 29 -12.18 -0.43 3.17
C LEU A 29 -13.11 -0.92 4.29
N GLN A 30 -13.30 -2.24 4.34
CA GLN A 30 -14.11 -2.90 5.36
C GLN A 30 -13.22 -3.57 6.44
N PRO A 31 -13.70 -3.65 7.70
CA PRO A 31 -13.02 -4.43 8.72
C PRO A 31 -12.80 -5.89 8.29
N GLY A 32 -11.57 -6.40 8.43
CA GLY A 32 -11.20 -7.76 8.04
C GLY A 32 -10.75 -7.93 6.59
N GLU A 33 -10.84 -6.87 5.78
CA GLU A 33 -10.32 -6.85 4.41
C GLU A 33 -8.79 -6.96 4.41
N LYS A 34 -8.26 -7.82 3.53
CA LYS A 34 -6.82 -8.04 3.40
C LYS A 34 -6.27 -7.21 2.26
N LEU A 35 -5.17 -6.51 2.52
CA LEU A 35 -4.45 -5.73 1.52
C LEU A 35 -3.04 -6.27 1.33
N SER A 36 -2.65 -6.43 0.07
CA SER A 36 -1.29 -6.72 -0.36
C SER A 36 -0.51 -5.43 -0.50
N ILE A 37 0.67 -5.38 0.14
CA ILE A 37 1.60 -4.25 0.09
C ILE A 37 2.93 -4.75 -0.46
N ILE A 38 3.40 -4.15 -1.54
CA ILE A 38 4.66 -4.50 -2.19
C ILE A 38 5.72 -3.48 -1.75
N ILE A 39 6.84 -3.97 -1.19
CA ILE A 39 7.95 -3.14 -0.72
C ILE A 39 9.21 -3.57 -1.46
N ASN A 40 9.81 -2.64 -2.21
CA ASN A 40 11.09 -2.87 -2.85
C ASN A 40 12.21 -2.61 -1.85
N VAL A 41 12.78 -3.67 -1.30
CA VAL A 41 13.96 -3.56 -0.45
C VAL A 41 15.18 -3.43 -1.36
N VAL A 42 15.65 -2.20 -1.55
CA VAL A 42 16.95 -1.98 -2.16
C VAL A 42 18.00 -2.25 -1.08
N ASN A 43 18.74 -3.36 -1.20
CA ASN A 43 19.86 -3.63 -0.29
C ASN A 43 20.99 -2.64 -0.59
N SER A 44 21.12 -1.60 0.23
CA SER A 44 22.16 -0.58 0.12
C SER A 44 23.58 -1.07 0.49
N ASN A 45 23.77 -2.36 0.74
CA ASN A 45 25.05 -2.94 1.17
C ASN A 45 25.85 -3.61 0.04
N LEU A 46 25.61 -3.24 -1.22
CA LEU A 46 26.54 -3.48 -2.32
C LEU A 46 27.34 -2.20 -2.60
N SER A 47 28.29 -1.91 -1.72
CA SER A 47 29.41 -1.00 -1.96
C SER A 47 30.66 -1.56 -1.33
#